data_AF-Q3B2J3-F1
#
_entry.id   AF-Q3B2J3-F1
#
_cell.length_a   1.000
_cell.length_b   1.000
_cell.length_c   1.000
_cell.angle_alpha   90.00
_cell.angle_beta   90.00
_cell.angle_gamma   90.00
#
_symmetry.space_group_name_H-M   'P 1'
#
loop_
_entity.id
_entity.type
_entity.pdbx_description
1 polymer ?
#
loop_
_entity_poly.entity_id
_entity_poly.type
_entity_poly.pdbx_seq_one_letter_code
_entity_poly.pdbx_strand_id
1 'polypeptide(L)' 'MPLGRTNYLTIATGAAVIAASFWGMAIERQVDGFFALNIAPFLLIGAYATVAVGILIRPRKH' A
#
# COMPACT_ATOMS: atom_id res chain seq x y z
N MET A 1 18.92 11.29 4.56
CA MET A 1 18.60 10.00 3.93
C MET A 1 18.41 10.25 2.44
N PRO A 2 18.74 9.30 1.55
CA PRO A 2 18.59 9.46 0.09
C PRO A 2 17.12 9.64 -0.36
N LEU A 3 16.17 9.28 0.51
CA LEU A 3 14.73 9.48 0.36
C LEU A 3 14.30 10.74 1.13
N GLY A 4 13.47 11.58 0.50
CA GLY A 4 12.91 12.79 1.11
C GLY A 4 11.63 12.53 1.91
N ARG A 5 11.09 13.56 2.56
CA ARG A 5 9.83 13.45 3.33
C ARG A 5 8.68 12.91 2.48
N THR A 6 8.55 13.37 1.24
CA THR A 6 7.51 12.92 0.31
C THR A 6 7.61 11.42 0.03
N ASN A 7 8.83 10.91 -0.22
CA ASN A 7 9.05 9.47 -0.42
C ASN A 7 8.56 8.65 0.77
N TYR A 8 8.95 9.05 1.99
CA TYR A 8 8.54 8.35 3.21
C TYR A 8 7.03 8.39 3.41
N LEU A 9 6.38 9.53 3.16
CA LEU A 9 4.92 9.63 3.24
C LEU A 9 4.25 8.70 2.21
N THR A 10 4.71 8.68 0.97
CA THR A 10 4.16 7.79 -0.07
C THR A 10 4.34 6.31 0.28
N ILE A 11 5.53 5.92 0.74
CA ILE A 11 5.80 4.55 1.17
C ILE A 11 4.92 4.18 2.38
N ALA A 12 4.81 5.07 3.37
CA ALA A 12 3.98 4.85 4.54
C ALA A 12 2.50 4.68 4.17
N THR A 13 1.99 5.47 3.23
CA THR A 13 0.63 5.30 2.70
C THR A 13 0.45 3.92 2.06
N GLY A 14 1.38 3.49 1.19
CA GLY A 14 1.32 2.16 0.59
C GLY A 14 1.34 1.05 1.65
N ALA A 15 2.24 1.13 2.63
CA ALA A 15 2.32 0.18 3.73
C ALA A 15 1.03 0.13 4.58
N ALA A 16 0.44 1.29 4.85
CA ALA A 16 -0.83 1.38 5.58
C ALA A 16 -1.98 0.72 4.81
N VAL A 17 -2.05 0.89 3.50
CA VAL A 17 -3.07 0.22 2.66
C VAL A 17 -2.87 -1.30 2.65
N ILE A 18 -1.63 -1.78 2.61
CA ILE A 18 -1.35 -3.23 2.74
C ILE A 18 -1.90 -3.75 4.08
N ALA A 19 -1.55 -3.10 5.19
CA ALA A 19 -2.01 -3.49 6.51
C ALA A 19 -3.55 -3.46 6.62
N ALA A 20 -4.18 -2.41 6.11
CA ALA A 20 -5.63 -2.27 6.08
C ALA A 20 -6.31 -3.36 5.24
N SER A 21 -5.70 -3.78 4.12
CA SER A 21 -6.22 -4.85 3.27
C SER A 21 -6.23 -6.19 4.01
N PHE A 22 -5.14 -6.52 4.73
CA PHE A 22 -5.10 -7.72 5.56
C PHE A 22 -6.06 -7.64 6.74
N TRP A 23 -6.23 -6.46 7.33
CA TRP A 23 -7.21 -6.27 8.40
C TRP A 23 -8.65 -6.48 7.89
N GLY A 24 -8.99 -5.95 6.71
CA GLY A 24 -10.30 -6.18 6.08
C GLY A 24 -10.60 -7.67 5.89
N MET A 25 -9.64 -8.42 5.34
CA MET A 25 -9.77 -9.88 5.22
C MET A 25 -9.88 -10.58 6.58
N ALA A 26 -9.15 -10.12 7.59
CA ALA A 26 -9.19 -10.68 8.94
C ALA A 26 -10.54 -10.44 9.64
N ILE A 27 -11.23 -9.34 9.34
CA ILE A 27 -12.58 -9.05 9.86
C ILE A 27 -13.60 -10.01 9.22
N GLU A 28 -13.48 -10.24 7.91
CA GLU A 28 -14.40 -11.12 7.19
C GLU A 28 -14.25 -12.60 7.59
N ARG A 29 -13.05 -13.01 8.05
CA ARG A 29 -12.73 -14.38 8.52
C ARG A 29 -13.07 -15.48 7.51
N GLN A 30 -13.09 -15.16 6.22
CA GLN A 30 -13.32 -16.10 5.13
C GLN A 30 -12.24 -15.93 4.08
N VAL A 31 -11.63 -17.03 3.66
CA VAL A 31 -10.60 -17.04 2.61
C VAL A 31 -11.21 -16.65 1.27
N ASP A 32 -12.43 -17.15 1.01
CA ASP A 32 -13.23 -16.85 -0.18
C ASP A 32 -14.30 -15.78 0.13
N GLY A 33 -13.97 -14.87 1.04
CA GLY A 33 -14.83 -13.74 1.38
C GLY A 33 -14.92 -12.71 0.25
N PHE A 34 -15.97 -11.89 0.25
CA PHE A 34 -16.17 -10.83 -0.74
C PHE A 34 -14.99 -9.85 -0.75
N PHE A 35 -14.46 -9.47 0.42
CA PHE A 35 -13.33 -8.57 0.51
C PHE A 35 -12.06 -9.23 -0.05
N ALA A 36 -11.81 -10.49 0.32
CA ALA A 36 -10.64 -11.23 -0.14
C ALA A 36 -10.61 -11.44 -1.66
N LEU A 37 -11.75 -11.75 -2.28
CA LEU A 37 -11.86 -12.03 -3.72
C LEU A 37 -11.98 -10.77 -4.59
N ASN A 38 -12.71 -9.75 -4.11
CA ASN A 38 -13.11 -8.62 -4.97
C ASN A 38 -12.40 -7.31 -4.64
N ILE A 39 -11.87 -7.13 -3.43
CA ILE A 39 -11.30 -5.85 -2.97
C ILE A 39 -9.80 -5.96 -2.75
N ALA A 40 -9.36 -6.95 -1.96
CA ALA A 40 -7.97 -7.12 -1.57
C ALA A 40 -6.98 -7.21 -2.75
N PRO A 41 -7.26 -7.90 -3.87
CA PRO A 41 -6.31 -7.99 -4.98
C PRO A 41 -5.98 -6.62 -5.56
N PHE A 42 -7.00 -5.79 -5.80
CA PHE A 42 -6.81 -4.45 -6.37
C PHE A 42 -6.13 -3.50 -5.38
N LEU A 43 -6.53 -3.53 -4.10
CA LEU A 43 -5.88 -2.72 -3.07
C LEU A 43 -4.41 -3.09 -2.89
N LEU A 44 -4.08 -4.37 -2.83
CA LEU A 44 -2.70 -4.83 -2.65
C LEU A 44 -1.84 -4.47 -3.86
N ILE A 45 -2.33 -4.68 -5.09
CA ILE A 45 -1.60 -4.26 -6.31
C ILE A 45 -1.34 -2.76 -6.29
N GLY A 46 -2.37 -1.95 -6.03
CA GLY A 46 -2.24 -0.50 -5.96
C GLY A 46 -1.30 -0.05 -4.84
N ALA A 47 -1.32 -0.72 -3.69
CA ALA A 47 -0.45 -0.42 -2.56
C ALA A 47 1.01 -0.72 -2.87
N TYR A 48 1.31 -1.88 -3.46
CA TYR A 48 2.68 -2.21 -3.91
C TYR A 48 3.18 -1.25 -4.98
N ALA A 49 2.33 -0.89 -5.96
CA ALA A 49 2.66 0.13 -6.93
C ALA A 49 2.95 1.49 -6.26
N THR A 50 2.17 1.87 -5.25
CA THR A 50 2.38 3.10 -4.46
C THR A 50 3.72 3.06 -3.72
N VAL A 51 4.08 1.94 -3.09
CA VAL A 51 5.39 1.79 -2.44
C VAL A 51 6.52 1.92 -3.46
N ALA A 52 6.41 1.26 -4.62
CA ALA A 52 7.40 1.35 -5.68
C ALA A 52 7.57 2.80 -6.19
N VAL A 53 6.46 3.51 -6.41
CA VAL A 53 6.48 4.94 -6.76
C VAL A 53 7.15 5.76 -5.66
N GLY A 54 6.82 5.50 -4.39
CA GLY A 54 7.45 6.16 -3.24
C GLY A 54 8.97 5.98 -3.19
N ILE A 55 9.48 4.84 -3.64
CA ILE A 55 10.92 4.57 -3.77
C ILE A 55 11.51 5.31 -4.99
N LEU A 56 10.81 5.28 -6.12
CA LEU A 56 11.29 5.82 -7.41
C LEU A 56 11.21 7.35 -7.51
N ILE A 57 10.36 8.01 -6.73
CA ILE A 57 10.27 9.47 -6.69
C ILE A 57 11.67 10.03 -6.38
N ARG A 58 12.24 10.80 -7.32
CA ARG A 58 13.46 11.54 -7.01
C ARG A 58 13.09 12.74 -6.12
N PRO A 59 13.77 12.95 -4.97
CA PRO A 59 13.60 14.17 -4.22
C PRO A 59 13.99 15.34 -5.13
N ARG A 60 13.08 16.31 -5.30
CA ARG A 60 13.42 17.59 -5.95
C ARG A 60 14.51 18.24 -5.10
N LYS A 61 15.74 18.26 -5.61
CA LYS A 61 16.79 19.16 -5.09
C LYS A 61 16.28 20.58 -5.36
N HIS A 62 15.86 21.25 -4.30
CA HIS A 62 15.64 22.69 -4.30
C HIS A 62 16.96 23.40 -4.05
#